data_AF-A0A5J5SES4-F1
#
_entry.id   AF-A0A5J5SES4-F1
#
_cell.length_a   1.000
_cell.length_b   1.000
_cell.length_c   1.000
_cell.angle_alpha   90.00
_cell.angle_beta   90.00
_cell.angle_gamma   90.00
#
_symmetry.space_group_name_H-M   'P 1'
#
loop_
_entity.id
_entity.type
_entity.pdbx_description
1 polymer ?
#
loop_
_entity_poly.entity_id
_entity_poly.type
_entity_poly.pdbx_seq_one_letter_code
_entity_poly.pdbx_strand_id
1 'polypeptide(L)'
;MLLEAYANSGSIKEAMGVFRQMQAAGCVPNAATYSILLNLYGRNGRYDDVSELFLQMKASNTEPDAATYNILIQVFGKRWVF
;
A
#
# COMPACT_ATOMS: atom_id res chain seq x y z
N MET A 1 4.91 2.54 13.18
CA MET A 1 5.36 3.63 12.26
C MET A 1 4.21 4.63 12.07
N LEU A 2 4.46 5.94 11.89
CA LEU A 2 3.39 6.95 11.66
C LEU A 2 2.42 6.54 10.54
N LEU A 3 2.93 5.88 9.50
CA LEU A 3 2.14 5.34 8.40
C LEU A 3 1.09 4.31 8.85
N GLU A 4 1.41 3.42 9.79
CA GLU A 4 0.48 2.43 10.33
C GLU A 4 -0.64 3.09 11.13
N ALA A 5 -0.32 4.17 11.86
CA ALA A 5 -1.32 4.90 12.64
C ALA A 5 -2.37 5.56 11.71
N TYR A 6 -1.93 6.18 10.61
CA TYR A 6 -2.84 6.75 9.60
C TYR A 6 -3.58 5.70 8.78
N ALA A 7 -2.95 4.56 8.51
CA ALA A 7 -3.62 3.44 7.86
C ALA A 7 -4.73 2.86 8.76
N ASN A 8 -4.51 2.81 10.07
CA ASN A 8 -5.53 2.35 11.03
C ASN A 8 -6.69 3.34 11.21
N SER A 9 -6.46 4.64 10.99
CA SER A 9 -7.55 5.62 10.96
C SER A 9 -8.32 5.65 9.63
N GLY A 10 -7.94 4.84 8.65
CA GLY A 10 -8.56 4.78 7.32
C GLY A 10 -8.22 5.98 6.42
N SER A 11 -7.32 6.85 6.87
CA SER A 11 -7.07 8.13 6.23
C SER A 11 -6.02 8.02 5.12
N ILE A 12 -6.47 7.69 3.92
CA ILE A 12 -5.61 7.50 2.73
C ILE A 12 -4.76 8.74 2.45
N LYS A 13 -5.34 9.93 2.55
CA LYS A 13 -4.68 11.19 2.17
C LYS A 13 -3.44 11.44 3.04
N GLU A 14 -3.56 11.24 4.34
CA GLU A 14 -2.53 11.44 5.34
C GLU A 14 -1.46 10.36 5.23
N ALA A 15 -1.87 9.09 5.07
CA ALA A 15 -0.93 7.99 4.85
C ALA A 15 -0.07 8.22 3.60
N MET A 16 -0.68 8.67 2.49
CA MET A 16 0.05 9.04 1.28
C MET A 16 0.91 10.29 1.43
N GLY A 17 0.49 11.24 2.27
CA GLY A 17 1.31 12.40 2.63
C GLY A 17 2.62 11.98 3.27
N VAL A 18 2.55 11.08 4.26
CA VAL A 18 3.74 10.51 4.94
C VAL A 18 4.60 9.71 3.95
N PHE A 19 3.98 8.89 3.11
CA PHE A 19 4.70 8.11 2.09
C PHE A 19 5.50 9.02 1.13
N ARG A 20 4.89 10.10 0.63
CA ARG A 20 5.56 11.06 -0.26
C ARG A 20 6.66 11.84 0.46
N GLN A 21 6.44 12.23 1.72
CA GLN A 21 7.49 12.87 2.53
C GLN A 21 8.69 11.95 2.72
N MET A 22 8.45 10.66 2.96
CA MET A 22 9.51 9.66 3.09
C MET A 22 10.34 9.56 1.80
N GLN A 23 9.67 9.48 0.65
CA GLN A 23 10.34 9.50 -0.66
C GLN A 23 11.12 10.79 -0.91
N ALA A 24 10.53 11.95 -0.59
CA ALA A 24 11.16 13.26 -0.76
C ALA A 24 12.39 13.46 0.15
N ALA A 25 12.39 12.83 1.33
CA ALA A 25 13.53 12.81 2.25
C ALA A 25 14.64 11.83 1.82
N GLY A 26 14.48 11.12 0.69
CA GLY A 26 15.41 10.10 0.22
C GLY A 26 15.32 8.77 0.98
N CYS A 27 14.31 8.61 1.84
CA CYS A 27 14.07 7.33 2.52
C CYS A 27 13.37 6.37 1.55
N VAL A 28 13.99 5.22 1.31
CA VAL A 28 13.46 4.20 0.40
C VAL A 28 12.34 3.41 1.11
N PRO A 29 11.10 3.42 0.58
CA PRO A 29 10.04 2.55 1.05
C PRO A 29 10.42 1.08 0.96
N ASN A 30 10.18 0.34 2.03
CA ASN A 30 10.40 -1.11 2.08
C ASN A 30 9.08 -1.87 1.87
N ALA A 31 9.15 -3.20 1.77
CA ALA A 31 7.99 -4.06 1.54
C ALA A 31 6.88 -3.88 2.59
N ALA A 32 7.24 -3.64 3.86
CA ALA A 32 6.27 -3.37 4.93
C ALA A 32 5.50 -2.07 4.68
N THR A 33 6.19 -1.01 4.23
CA THR A 33 5.59 0.30 3.90
C THR A 33 4.53 0.15 2.81
N TYR A 34 4.87 -0.57 1.73
CA TYR A 34 3.94 -0.85 0.64
C TYR A 34 2.78 -1.75 1.09
N SER A 35 3.04 -2.78 1.89
CA SER A 35 2.00 -3.68 2.41
C SER A 35 0.93 -2.93 3.22
N ILE A 36 1.35 -1.97 4.06
CA ILE A 36 0.42 -1.12 4.83
C ILE A 36 -0.51 -0.34 3.89
N LEU A 37 0.06 0.30 2.87
CA LEU A 37 -0.68 1.13 1.93
C LEU A 37 -1.58 0.31 0.99
N LEU A 38 -1.12 -0.85 0.51
CA LEU A 38 -1.92 -1.77 -0.30
C LEU A 38 -3.15 -2.26 0.47
N ASN A 39 -2.97 -2.62 1.74
CA ASN A 39 -4.08 -3.02 2.61
C ASN A 39 -5.04 -1.86 2.88
N LEU A 40 -4.51 -0.65 3.10
CA LEU A 40 -5.32 0.55 3.29
C LEU A 40 -6.20 0.84 2.06
N TYR A 41 -5.63 0.87 0.86
CA TYR A 41 -6.39 1.07 -0.37
C TYR A 41 -7.41 -0.05 -0.60
N GLY A 42 -7.00 -1.30 -0.40
CA GLY A 42 -7.86 -2.47 -0.56
C GLY A 42 -9.09 -2.47 0.34
N ARG A 43 -8.94 -2.09 1.61
CA ARG A 43 -10.06 -1.95 2.57
C ARG A 43 -11.04 -0.84 2.20
N ASN A 44 -10.60 0.17 1.46
CA ASN A 44 -11.42 1.28 1.00
C ASN A 44 -11.98 1.09 -0.43
N GLY A 45 -11.83 -0.09 -1.02
CA GLY A 45 -12.33 -0.38 -2.38
C GLY A 45 -11.57 0.34 -3.51
N ARG A 46 -10.40 0.91 -3.21
CA ARG A 46 -9.56 1.67 -4.15
C ARG A 46 -8.66 0.73 -4.96
N TYR A 47 -9.27 -0.17 -5.73
CA TYR A 47 -8.55 -1.30 -6.37
C TYR A 47 -7.55 -0.89 -7.45
N ASP A 48 -7.84 0.18 -8.18
CA ASP A 48 -6.96 0.67 -9.24
C ASP A 48 -5.68 1.26 -8.61
N ASP A 49 -5.80 1.95 -7.47
CA ASP A 49 -4.66 2.45 -6.71
C ASP A 49 -3.83 1.34 -6.07
N VAL A 50 -4.44 0.23 -5.68
CA VAL A 50 -3.71 -0.98 -5.25
C VAL A 50 -2.82 -1.48 -6.39
N SER A 51 -3.35 -1.52 -7.61
CA SER A 51 -2.60 -1.94 -8.80
C SER A 51 -1.45 -0.99 -9.10
N GLU A 52 -1.71 0.32 -9.10
CA GLU A 52 -0.69 1.34 -9.36
C GLU A 52 0.43 1.30 -8.32
N LEU A 53 0.07 1.19 -7.03
CA LEU A 53 1.04 1.14 -5.95
C LEU A 53 1.89 -0.14 -5.99
N PHE A 54 1.30 -1.28 -6.38
CA PHE A 54 2.06 -2.51 -6.59
C PHE A 54 3.03 -2.40 -7.78
N LEU A 55 2.64 -1.73 -8.86
CA LEU A 55 3.55 -1.43 -9.97
C LEU A 55 4.69 -0.50 -9.53
N GLN A 56 4.40 0.51 -8.71
CA GLN A 56 5.40 1.41 -8.14
C GLN A 56 6.42 0.65 -7.27
N MET A 57 5.96 -0.29 -6.45
CA MET A 57 6.82 -1.15 -5.63
C MET A 57 7.81 -1.95 -6.49
N LYS A 58 7.35 -2.56 -7.58
CA LYS A 58 8.22 -3.29 -8.52
C LYS A 58 9.21 -2.34 -9.21
N ALA A 59 8.76 -1.15 -9.59
CA ALA A 59 9.61 -0.15 -10.23
C ALA A 59 10.68 0.42 -9.26
N SER A 60 10.42 0.43 -7.95
CA SER A 60 11.39 0.87 -6.93
C SER A 60 12.40 -0.20 -6.52
N ASN A 61 12.48 -1.33 -7.24
CA ASN A 61 13.29 -2.51 -6.89
C ASN A 61 13.00 -3.03 -5.47
N THR A 62 11.81 -2.78 -4.95
CA THR A 62 11.38 -3.31 -3.66
C THR A 62 10.67 -4.63 -3.92
N GLU A 63 11.28 -5.73 -3.47
CA GLU A 63 10.76 -7.05 -3.79
C GLU A 63 9.45 -7.34 -3.02
N PRO A 64 8.37 -7.73 -3.71
CA PRO A 64 7.14 -8.18 -3.07
C PRO A 64 7.37 -9.45 -2.26
N ASP A 65 6.88 -9.47 -1.02
CA ASP A 65 6.94 -10.63 -0.15
C ASP A 65 5.60 -11.39 -0.11
N ALA A 66 5.56 -12.50 0.62
CA ALA A 66 4.34 -13.30 0.80
C ALA A 66 3.18 -12.46 1.38
N ALA A 67 3.45 -11.50 2.26
CA ALA A 67 2.43 -10.62 2.82
C ALA A 67 1.81 -9.73 1.74
N THR A 68 2.63 -9.19 0.83
CA THR A 68 2.19 -8.40 -0.31
C THR A 68 1.22 -9.19 -1.19
N TYR A 69 1.58 -10.41 -1.59
CA TYR A 69 0.71 -11.25 -2.42
C TYR A 69 -0.58 -11.67 -1.70
N ASN A 70 -0.51 -11.98 -0.40
CA ASN A 70 -1.69 -12.29 0.40
C ASN A 70 -2.68 -11.13 0.43
N ILE A 71 -2.19 -9.88 0.54
CA ILE A 71 -3.03 -8.68 0.47
C ILE A 71 -3.69 -8.59 -0.91
N LEU A 72 -2.94 -8.74 -2.00
CA LEU A 72 -3.51 -8.65 -3.36
C LEU A 72 -4.60 -9.71 -3.58
N ILE A 73 -4.37 -10.95 -3.16
CA ILE A 73 -5.36 -12.04 -3.26
C ILE A 73 -6.62 -11.69 -2.45
N GLN A 74 -6.47 -11.19 -1.22
CA GLN A 74 -7.62 -10.80 -0.40
C GLN A 74 -8.41 -9.63 -1.02
N VAL A 75 -7.70 -8.64 -1.55
CA VAL A 75 -8.31 -7.42 -2.11
C VAL A 75 -9.03 -7.74 -3.42
N PHE A 76 -8.36 -8.39 -4.36
CA PHE A 76 -8.98 -8.74 -5.64
C PHE A 76 -9.98 -9.87 -5.47
N GLY A 77 -9.72 -10.86 -4.62
CA GLY A 77 -10.69 -11.92 -4.28
C GLY A 77 -12.03 -11.36 -3.78
N LYS A 78 -12.01 -10.31 -2.96
CA LYS A 78 -13.23 -9.59 -2.54
C LYS A 78 -13.91 -8.83 -3.67
N ARG A 79 -13.17 -8.27 -4.63
CA ARG A 79 -13.73 -7.57 -5.80
C ARG A 79 -14.58 -8.49 -6.68
N TRP A 80 -14.28 -9.79 -6.76
CA TRP A 80 -15.05 -10.76 -7.56
C TRP A 80 -16.37 -11.20 -6.90
N VAL A 81 -16.56 -10.94 -5.62
CA VAL A 81 -17.72 -11.42 -4.84
C VAL A 81 -18.86 -10.38 -4.76
N PHE A 82 -18.65 -9.17 -5.30
CA PHE A 82 -19.64 -8.09 -5.41
C PHE A 82 -19.78 -7.64 -6.86
#